data_AF-A0A7V9N6D4-F1
#
_entry.id   AF-A0A7V9N6D4-F1
#
_cell.length_a   1.000
_cell.length_b   1.000
_cell.length_c   1.000
_cell.angle_alpha   90.00
_cell.angle_beta   90.00
_cell.angle_gamma   90.00
#
_symmetry.space_group_name_H-M   'P 1'
#
loop_
_entity.id
_entity.type
_entity.pdbx_description
1 polymer ?
#
loop_
_entity_poly.entity_id
_entity_poly.type
_entity_poly.pdbx_seq_one_letter_code
_entity_poly.pdbx_strand_id
1 'polypeptide(L)'
;MPRLIRRLVMTVTALLLALGPVLGLTPLVSRPVAAFYPDDMHIPAFRAQLGDRFSTEAVEWVVKGLDESDYLPGQLRPEWHFDSANDAAAICDRWSKGPKALLDASALAAVDAFRRVPGKPDDPAQITKKREEALRAYGQYLHAIQDFYAHTNWIELHVAAGQRPDLAPIGDGCDASTLQSLAPGLRSGYFDADTPPDFCGPRTAARPPVTSGSTICHGPPNAKTIAALLAHARNALPALSWLPASGSTAGMSKDLVEKEQALAQGSTLRPNAMLAKDVQNEWHGNQTFSLPDGTTMKYYDEAVRLATLATPETFPVFQRWVVAKLTTDVPDRDPECLFRVLIMGGDPACPKRVGPGGHYQGDVPIADEQVAARITYPPGFYKSLHDLHVDLQLDATTNSVLGGSLSYEAFLDDPPTARRHVYTLSTAESVGPFVVLPGGILGRIAFRGETINYYPDGGDSGSSEHGDFFLYASDQAGRVVLCADDDSLETQAKDLETQRQECVARAFIELQPVQTAA
;
A
#
# COMPACT_ATOMS: atom_id res chain seq x y z
N MET A 1 50.20 11.17 -25.75
CA MET A 1 50.06 12.43 -24.98
C MET A 1 51.30 12.66 -24.12
N PRO A 2 51.96 13.83 -24.19
CA PRO A 2 53.09 14.15 -23.32
C PRO A 2 52.66 14.18 -21.85
N ARG A 3 53.53 13.70 -20.95
CA ARG A 3 53.28 13.55 -19.50
C ARG A 3 52.80 14.83 -18.80
N LEU A 4 53.14 16.00 -19.36
CA LEU A 4 52.72 17.30 -18.84
C LEU A 4 51.21 17.52 -18.97
N ILE A 5 50.62 17.14 -20.10
CA ILE A 5 49.17 17.31 -20.36
C ILE A 5 48.36 16.41 -19.43
N ARG A 6 48.83 15.18 -19.18
CA ARG A 6 48.16 14.26 -18.26
C ARG A 6 48.14 14.78 -16.82
N ARG A 7 49.23 15.41 -16.36
CA ARG A 7 49.29 16.03 -15.02
C ARG A 7 48.38 17.25 -14.94
N LEU A 8 48.39 18.12 -15.95
CA LEU A 8 47.54 19.30 -15.99
C LEU A 8 46.05 18.93 -15.94
N VAL A 9 45.63 17.94 -16.75
CA VAL A 9 44.24 17.46 -16.76
C VAL A 9 43.83 16.91 -15.39
N MET A 10 44.66 16.07 -14.77
CA MET A 10 44.32 15.52 -13.44
C MET A 10 44.25 16.60 -12.35
N THR A 11 45.15 17.59 -12.36
CA THR A 11 45.13 18.69 -11.39
C THR A 11 43.89 19.57 -11.57
N VAL A 12 43.51 19.91 -12.81
CA VAL A 12 42.32 20.72 -13.09
C VAL A 12 41.04 19.97 -12.72
N THR A 13 40.94 18.68 -13.03
CA THR A 13 39.80 17.85 -12.62
C THR A 13 39.67 17.75 -11.11
N ALA A 14 40.77 17.53 -10.38
CA ALA A 14 40.75 17.49 -8.92
C ALA A 14 40.34 18.84 -8.31
N LEU A 15 40.80 19.96 -8.90
CA LEU A 15 40.44 21.30 -8.44
C LEU A 15 38.96 21.62 -8.66
N LEU A 16 38.40 21.23 -9.81
CA LEU A 16 36.98 21.42 -10.13
C LEU A 16 36.06 20.58 -9.23
N LEU A 17 36.47 19.34 -8.91
CA LEU A 17 35.72 18.48 -7.97
C LEU A 17 35.76 18.99 -6.53
N ALA A 18 36.90 19.57 -6.10
CA ALA A 18 37.06 20.08 -4.74
C ALA A 18 36.39 21.44 -4.51
N LEU A 19 36.38 22.33 -5.51
CA LEU A 19 35.88 23.71 -5.37
C LEU A 19 34.42 23.90 -5.81
N GLY A 20 33.85 22.97 -6.59
CA GLY A 20 32.46 23.03 -7.04
C GLY A 20 31.44 23.29 -5.91
N PRO A 21 31.48 22.54 -4.79
CA PRO A 21 30.54 22.74 -3.68
C PRO A 21 30.68 24.09 -2.98
N VAL A 22 31.89 24.66 -2.93
CA VAL A 22 32.19 25.92 -2.23
C VAL A 22 31.73 27.14 -3.04
N LEU A 23 31.73 27.03 -4.37
CA LEU A 23 31.35 28.12 -5.27
C LEU A 23 29.84 28.20 -5.55
N GLY A 24 29.02 27.40 -4.84
CA GLY A 24 27.59 27.31 -5.15
C GLY A 24 27.30 26.72 -6.54
N LEU A 25 28.33 26.20 -7.21
CA LEU A 25 28.19 25.32 -8.37
C LEU A 25 27.73 23.98 -7.81
N THR A 26 26.43 23.91 -7.48
CA THR A 26 25.74 22.63 -7.53
C THR A 26 26.15 22.01 -8.87
N PRO A 27 26.70 20.79 -8.92
CA PRO A 27 26.80 20.12 -10.19
C PRO A 27 25.42 20.27 -10.83
N LEU A 28 25.38 20.76 -12.07
CA LEU A 28 24.22 20.59 -12.92
C LEU A 28 24.07 19.08 -13.11
N VAL A 29 23.61 18.40 -12.06
CA VAL A 29 23.08 17.07 -12.11
C VAL A 29 21.80 17.30 -12.89
N SER A 30 21.95 17.21 -14.21
CA SER A 30 20.84 17.00 -15.12
C SER A 30 20.00 15.94 -14.41
N ARG A 31 18.72 16.26 -14.13
CA ARG A 31 17.82 15.30 -13.52
C ARG A 31 18.02 13.97 -14.26
N PRO A 32 18.28 12.87 -13.53
CA PRO A 32 18.41 11.58 -14.17
C PRO A 32 17.11 11.25 -14.90
N VAL A 33 17.26 10.26 -15.74
CA VAL A 33 16.66 10.24 -17.06
C VAL A 33 15.67 9.12 -17.04
N ALA A 34 14.41 9.49 -16.96
CA ALA A 34 13.35 8.53 -16.81
C ALA A 34 12.76 8.24 -18.20
N ALA A 35 12.96 7.01 -18.72
CA ALA A 35 12.18 6.42 -19.82
C ALA A 35 10.67 6.56 -19.61
N PHE A 36 10.25 6.68 -18.35
CA PHE A 36 8.88 6.65 -17.87
C PHE A 36 8.72 7.79 -16.86
N TYR A 37 7.63 8.56 -16.90
CA TYR A 37 7.45 9.65 -15.94
C TYR A 37 6.66 9.14 -14.74
N PRO A 38 7.28 9.02 -13.56
CA PRO A 38 6.56 8.64 -12.35
C PRO A 38 5.46 9.65 -12.02
N ASP A 39 5.64 10.90 -12.46
CA ASP A 39 4.68 12.01 -12.33
C ASP A 39 3.40 11.84 -13.17
N ASP A 40 3.39 11.03 -14.22
CA ASP A 40 2.26 10.96 -15.16
C ASP A 40 1.24 9.86 -14.77
N MET A 41 1.72 8.71 -14.29
CA MET A 41 0.87 7.56 -13.95
C MET A 41 1.03 7.09 -12.50
N HIS A 42 2.25 6.78 -12.06
CA HIS A 42 2.52 6.07 -10.81
C HIS A 42 2.19 6.88 -9.55
N ILE A 43 2.77 8.08 -9.46
CA ILE A 43 2.59 8.99 -8.32
C ILE A 43 1.14 9.49 -8.26
N PRO A 44 0.49 9.92 -9.35
CA PRO A 44 -0.92 10.28 -9.32
C PRO A 44 -1.83 9.12 -8.89
N ALA A 45 -1.61 7.91 -9.43
CA ALA A 45 -2.37 6.71 -9.04
C ALA A 45 -2.24 6.41 -7.55
N PHE A 46 -1.01 6.48 -7.01
CA PHE A 46 -0.76 6.32 -5.59
C PHE A 46 -1.47 7.39 -4.75
N ARG A 47 -1.27 8.67 -5.10
CA ARG A 47 -1.82 9.79 -4.34
C ARG A 47 -3.35 9.84 -4.35
N ALA A 48 -3.97 9.38 -5.44
CA ALA A 48 -5.43 9.29 -5.54
C ALA A 48 -6.06 8.29 -4.55
N GLN A 49 -5.29 7.33 -4.02
CA GLN A 49 -5.81 6.20 -3.23
C GLN A 49 -5.28 6.14 -1.78
N LEU A 50 -4.42 7.08 -1.39
CA LEU A 50 -3.78 7.15 -0.09
C LEU A 50 -4.77 7.27 1.08
N GLY A 51 -5.75 8.18 0.96
CA GLY A 51 -6.53 8.66 2.10
C GLY A 51 -5.62 9.07 3.28
N ASP A 52 -6.05 8.77 4.50
CA ASP A 52 -5.31 9.08 5.74
C ASP A 52 -4.43 7.90 6.22
N ARG A 53 -4.12 6.94 5.35
CA ARG A 53 -3.40 5.69 5.72
C ARG A 53 -1.93 5.89 6.04
N PHE A 54 -1.33 6.98 5.55
CA PHE A 54 0.09 7.29 5.69
C PHE A 54 0.24 8.70 6.27
N SER A 55 1.27 8.91 7.08
CA SER A 55 1.68 10.28 7.41
C SER A 55 2.26 10.98 6.18
N THR A 56 2.25 12.32 6.16
CA THR A 56 2.85 13.11 5.07
C THR A 56 4.29 12.69 4.78
N GLU A 57 5.08 12.42 5.82
CA GLU A 57 6.47 11.95 5.68
C GLU A 57 6.53 10.57 4.98
N ALA A 58 5.69 9.63 5.41
CA ALA A 58 5.66 8.29 4.83
C ALA A 58 5.20 8.31 3.36
N VAL A 59 4.25 9.19 3.00
CA VAL A 59 3.85 9.41 1.60
C VAL A 59 5.04 9.79 0.74
N GLU A 60 5.86 10.75 1.18
CA GLU A 60 7.01 11.21 0.41
C GLU A 60 8.09 10.11 0.26
N TRP A 61 8.25 9.22 1.24
CA TRP A 61 9.15 8.08 1.12
C TRP A 61 8.63 7.02 0.13
N VAL A 62 7.33 6.75 0.09
CA VAL A 62 6.74 5.86 -0.92
C VAL A 62 6.86 6.48 -2.32
N VAL A 63 6.58 7.79 -2.46
CA VAL A 63 6.76 8.55 -3.71
C VAL A 63 8.21 8.47 -4.19
N LYS A 64 9.18 8.63 -3.29
CA LYS A 64 10.60 8.46 -3.61
C LYS A 64 10.93 7.05 -4.10
N GLY A 65 10.26 6.02 -3.55
CA GLY A 65 10.37 4.65 -4.03
C GLY A 65 9.84 4.48 -5.46
N LEU A 66 8.67 5.03 -5.76
CA LEU A 66 8.08 5.05 -7.12
C LEU A 66 9.04 5.74 -8.11
N ASP A 67 9.51 6.94 -7.77
CA ASP A 67 10.45 7.73 -8.59
C ASP A 67 11.78 6.97 -8.83
N GLU A 68 12.27 6.23 -7.85
CA GLU A 68 13.51 5.46 -7.95
C GLU A 68 13.46 4.24 -8.88
N SER A 69 12.28 3.65 -9.06
CA SER A 69 12.09 2.60 -10.07
C SER A 69 12.24 3.16 -11.49
N ASP A 70 11.83 4.42 -11.70
CA ASP A 70 11.92 5.09 -13.00
C ASP A 70 13.26 5.79 -13.28
N TYR A 71 14.21 5.78 -12.34
CA TYR A 71 15.57 6.27 -12.62
C TYR A 71 16.48 5.19 -13.22
N LEU A 72 17.57 5.63 -13.87
CA LEU A 72 18.54 4.79 -14.58
C LEU A 72 19.09 3.55 -13.83
N PRO A 73 19.09 3.40 -12.50
CA PRO A 73 19.35 2.10 -11.87
C PRO A 73 18.12 1.18 -11.79
N GLY A 74 16.93 1.73 -11.65
CA GLY A 74 15.65 1.01 -11.62
C GLY A 74 15.27 0.51 -13.02
N GLN A 75 15.25 1.41 -14.01
CA GLN A 75 14.82 1.12 -15.39
C GLN A 75 15.58 0.00 -16.08
N LEU A 76 16.82 -0.26 -15.67
CA LEU A 76 17.65 -1.30 -16.25
C LEU A 76 17.39 -2.68 -15.61
N ARG A 77 16.42 -2.78 -14.70
CA ARG A 77 16.02 -4.03 -14.03
C ARG A 77 14.69 -4.52 -14.59
N PRO A 78 14.69 -5.34 -15.66
CA PRO A 78 13.46 -5.81 -16.30
C PRO A 78 12.52 -6.55 -15.34
N GLU A 79 13.05 -7.17 -14.28
CA GLU A 79 12.25 -7.76 -13.20
C GLU A 79 11.41 -6.75 -12.41
N TRP A 80 11.76 -5.46 -12.39
CA TRP A 80 11.00 -4.41 -11.71
C TRP A 80 9.90 -3.81 -12.58
N HIS A 81 9.90 -4.08 -13.87
CA HIS A 81 8.98 -3.49 -14.86
C HIS A 81 8.16 -4.55 -15.61
N PHE A 82 8.29 -5.83 -15.21
CA PHE A 82 7.74 -7.00 -15.90
C PHE A 82 8.23 -7.21 -17.34
N ASP A 83 9.30 -6.54 -17.76
CA ASP A 83 9.74 -6.56 -19.15
C ASP A 83 10.33 -7.90 -19.59
N SER A 84 10.31 -8.09 -20.91
CA SER A 84 10.95 -9.21 -21.59
C SER A 84 10.46 -10.57 -21.10
N ALA A 85 9.15 -10.72 -20.90
CA ALA A 85 8.48 -11.96 -20.51
C ALA A 85 7.54 -12.43 -21.63
N ASN A 86 7.74 -13.65 -22.14
CA ASN A 86 7.04 -14.12 -23.35
C ASN A 86 5.73 -14.85 -23.11
N ASP A 87 5.48 -15.22 -21.87
CA ASP A 87 4.33 -15.99 -21.43
C ASP A 87 4.06 -15.71 -19.94
N ALA A 88 2.94 -16.25 -19.45
CA ALA A 88 2.54 -16.11 -18.05
C ALA A 88 3.59 -16.67 -17.06
N ALA A 89 4.34 -17.71 -17.43
CA ALA A 89 5.36 -18.29 -16.57
C ALA A 89 6.55 -17.35 -16.42
N ALA A 90 7.00 -16.73 -17.52
CA ALA A 90 8.03 -15.70 -17.50
C ALA A 90 7.59 -14.45 -16.72
N ILE A 91 6.32 -14.05 -16.81
CA ILE A 91 5.77 -12.97 -15.99
C ILE A 91 5.88 -13.30 -14.49
N CYS A 92 5.55 -14.53 -14.09
CA CYS A 92 5.70 -14.94 -12.69
C CYS A 92 7.15 -15.09 -12.24
N ASP A 93 8.07 -15.47 -13.14
CA ASP A 93 9.50 -15.42 -12.86
C ASP A 93 9.98 -13.98 -12.60
N ARG A 94 9.51 -13.00 -13.40
CA ARG A 94 9.75 -11.57 -13.14
C ARG A 94 9.16 -11.13 -11.81
N TRP A 95 7.91 -11.52 -11.51
CA TRP A 95 7.26 -11.22 -10.23
C TRP A 95 8.11 -11.69 -9.04
N SER A 96 8.61 -12.93 -9.11
CA SER A 96 9.41 -13.51 -8.04
C SER A 96 10.78 -12.83 -7.86
N LYS A 97 11.37 -12.29 -8.94
CA LYS A 97 12.70 -11.65 -8.91
C LYS A 97 12.64 -10.16 -8.60
N GLY A 98 11.55 -9.49 -8.94
CA GLY A 98 11.34 -8.06 -8.70
C GLY A 98 10.35 -7.81 -7.55
N PRO A 99 9.04 -7.71 -7.83
CA PRO A 99 8.00 -7.41 -6.83
C PRO A 99 8.15 -8.14 -5.50
N LYS A 100 8.34 -9.46 -5.51
CA LYS A 100 8.51 -10.25 -4.29
C LYS A 100 9.77 -9.85 -3.52
N ALA A 101 10.88 -9.67 -4.23
CA ALA A 101 12.15 -9.26 -3.61
C ALA A 101 12.05 -7.86 -2.99
N LEU A 102 11.26 -6.96 -3.57
CA LEU A 102 10.98 -5.62 -3.05
C LEU A 102 10.09 -5.67 -1.79
N LEU A 103 9.07 -6.53 -1.76
CA LEU A 103 8.30 -6.81 -0.53
C LEU A 103 9.18 -7.39 0.58
N ASP A 104 10.03 -8.37 0.24
CA ASP A 104 10.96 -8.97 1.20
C ASP A 104 11.96 -7.93 1.74
N ALA A 105 12.48 -7.05 0.88
CA ALA A 105 13.38 -5.96 1.26
C ALA A 105 12.68 -4.95 2.18
N SER A 106 11.43 -4.59 1.87
CA SER A 106 10.61 -3.71 2.70
C SER A 106 10.39 -4.29 4.09
N ALA A 107 9.99 -5.56 4.18
CA ALA A 107 9.77 -6.25 5.44
C ALA A 107 11.06 -6.41 6.27
N LEU A 108 12.19 -6.70 5.62
CA LEU A 108 13.49 -6.74 6.29
C LEU A 108 13.90 -5.38 6.85
N ALA A 109 13.73 -4.30 6.08
CA ALA A 109 14.02 -2.96 6.54
C ALA A 109 13.12 -2.53 7.71
N ALA A 110 11.84 -2.95 7.71
CA ALA A 110 10.93 -2.72 8.84
C ALA A 110 11.40 -3.47 10.11
N VAL A 111 11.84 -4.72 9.99
CA VAL A 111 12.46 -5.45 11.10
C VAL A 111 13.71 -4.72 11.60
N ASP A 112 14.60 -4.30 10.71
CA ASP A 112 15.81 -3.57 11.08
C ASP A 112 15.51 -2.20 11.71
N ALA A 113 14.40 -1.56 11.36
CA ALA A 113 13.95 -0.33 11.99
C ALA A 113 13.64 -0.55 13.46
N PHE A 114 13.02 -1.67 13.80
CA PHE A 114 12.52 -1.88 15.14
C PHE A 114 13.39 -2.80 15.98
N ARG A 115 14.27 -3.63 15.40
CA ARG A 115 15.09 -4.58 16.17
C ARG A 115 15.93 -3.88 17.24
N ARG A 116 15.71 -4.28 18.49
CA ARG A 116 16.49 -3.78 19.64
C ARG A 116 17.87 -4.44 19.69
N VAL A 117 18.87 -3.65 20.01
CA VAL A 117 20.20 -4.15 20.36
C VAL A 117 20.29 -4.18 21.89
N PRO A 118 20.48 -5.35 22.52
CA PRO A 118 20.56 -5.46 23.98
C PRO A 118 21.57 -4.46 24.58
N GLY A 119 21.13 -3.72 25.59
CA GLY A 119 21.96 -2.72 26.27
C GLY A 119 22.15 -1.41 25.51
N LYS A 120 21.48 -1.20 24.37
CA LYS A 120 21.44 0.09 23.68
C LYS A 120 20.02 0.64 23.65
N PRO A 121 19.83 1.94 23.95
CA PRO A 121 18.54 2.58 23.72
C PRO A 121 18.25 2.60 22.21
N ASP A 122 16.96 2.65 21.88
CA ASP A 122 16.50 2.86 20.51
C ASP A 122 17.07 4.20 19.99
N ASP A 123 17.61 4.19 18.76
CA ASP A 123 18.13 5.38 18.09
C ASP A 123 17.07 5.91 17.11
N PRO A 124 16.39 7.03 17.42
CA PRO A 124 15.32 7.56 16.56
C PRO A 124 15.79 7.86 15.13
N ALA A 125 17.04 8.28 14.95
CA ALA A 125 17.56 8.58 13.62
C ALA A 125 17.73 7.30 12.78
N GLN A 126 18.20 6.22 13.42
CA GLN A 126 18.30 4.92 12.78
C GLN A 126 16.90 4.36 12.44
N ILE A 127 15.94 4.46 13.37
CA ILE A 127 14.56 4.03 13.14
C ILE A 127 13.96 4.77 11.94
N THR A 128 14.03 6.10 11.92
CA THR A 128 13.51 6.93 10.81
C THR A 128 14.15 6.54 9.49
N LYS A 129 15.48 6.37 9.45
CA LYS A 129 16.18 5.94 8.24
C LYS A 129 15.70 4.58 7.72
N LYS A 130 15.50 3.61 8.62
CA LYS A 130 15.04 2.27 8.26
C LYS A 130 13.57 2.21 7.87
N ARG A 131 12.73 3.07 8.47
CA ARG A 131 11.35 3.30 8.02
C ARG A 131 11.32 3.86 6.60
N GLU A 132 12.16 4.85 6.29
CA GLU A 132 12.32 5.37 4.93
C GLU A 132 12.73 4.25 3.96
N GLU A 133 13.76 3.46 4.30
CA GLU A 133 14.22 2.34 3.46
C GLU A 133 13.08 1.33 3.18
N ALA A 134 12.30 0.97 4.20
CA ALA A 134 11.16 0.07 4.06
C ALA A 134 10.07 0.63 3.15
N LEU A 135 9.70 1.90 3.34
CA LEU A 135 8.63 2.54 2.57
C LEU A 135 9.05 2.87 1.12
N ARG A 136 10.32 3.16 0.87
CA ARG A 136 10.87 3.25 -0.49
C ARG A 136 10.81 1.91 -1.22
N ALA A 137 11.17 0.81 -0.55
CA ALA A 137 11.04 -0.53 -1.14
C ALA A 137 9.58 -0.90 -1.42
N TYR A 138 8.63 -0.47 -0.57
CA TYR A 138 7.19 -0.61 -0.86
C TYR A 138 6.78 0.22 -2.08
N GLY A 139 7.24 1.46 -2.21
CA GLY A 139 7.01 2.28 -3.40
C GLY A 139 7.53 1.62 -4.69
N GLN A 140 8.70 1.00 -4.65
CA GLN A 140 9.24 0.25 -5.79
C GLN A 140 8.41 -1.00 -6.11
N TYR A 141 7.90 -1.71 -5.10
CA TYR A 141 6.97 -2.83 -5.31
C TYR A 141 5.67 -2.36 -5.98
N LEU A 142 5.07 -1.27 -5.46
CA LEU A 142 3.86 -0.68 -6.02
C LEU A 142 4.09 -0.25 -7.48
N HIS A 143 5.23 0.39 -7.76
CA HIS A 143 5.65 0.73 -9.12
C HIS A 143 5.56 -0.46 -10.05
N ALA A 144 6.20 -1.57 -9.68
CA ALA A 144 6.23 -2.78 -10.50
C ALA A 144 4.82 -3.32 -10.79
N ILE A 145 3.94 -3.35 -9.78
CA ILE A 145 2.55 -3.79 -9.95
C ILE A 145 1.77 -2.86 -10.90
N GLN A 146 2.02 -1.55 -10.86
CA GLN A 146 1.41 -0.60 -11.79
C GLN A 146 1.95 -0.80 -13.22
N ASP A 147 3.25 -1.02 -13.37
CA ASP A 147 3.92 -1.27 -14.64
C ASP A 147 3.45 -2.52 -15.36
N PHE A 148 2.99 -3.54 -14.63
CA PHE A 148 2.37 -4.70 -15.24
C PHE A 148 1.26 -4.29 -16.23
N TYR A 149 0.43 -3.30 -15.88
CA TYR A 149 -0.66 -2.84 -16.74
C TYR A 149 -0.21 -1.97 -17.90
N ALA A 150 0.95 -1.32 -17.77
CA ALA A 150 1.53 -0.50 -18.83
C ALA A 150 2.36 -1.32 -19.82
N HIS A 151 3.04 -2.38 -19.38
CA HIS A 151 4.08 -3.06 -20.16
C HIS A 151 3.71 -4.47 -20.63
N THR A 152 2.56 -4.99 -20.19
CA THR A 152 2.00 -6.25 -20.70
C THR A 152 0.86 -6.02 -21.68
N ASN A 153 0.52 -7.06 -22.43
CA ASN A 153 -0.68 -7.07 -23.27
C ASN A 153 -1.97 -7.45 -22.50
N TRP A 154 -2.01 -7.29 -21.17
CA TRP A 154 -3.16 -7.65 -20.34
C TRP A 154 -4.46 -6.97 -20.79
N ILE A 155 -4.40 -5.67 -21.06
CA ILE A 155 -5.56 -4.86 -21.48
C ILE A 155 -6.07 -5.34 -22.84
N GLU A 156 -5.16 -5.53 -23.80
CA GLU A 156 -5.45 -5.94 -25.18
C GLU A 156 -6.14 -7.29 -25.22
N LEU A 157 -5.70 -8.24 -24.39
CA LEU A 157 -6.28 -9.58 -24.35
C LEU A 157 -7.73 -9.55 -23.86
N HIS A 158 -8.05 -8.75 -22.84
CA HIS A 158 -9.42 -8.60 -22.35
C HIS A 158 -10.29 -7.85 -23.36
N VAL A 159 -9.76 -6.77 -23.95
CA VAL A 159 -10.47 -6.01 -24.97
C VAL A 159 -10.78 -6.88 -26.19
N ALA A 160 -9.82 -7.70 -26.65
CA ALA A 160 -10.03 -8.64 -27.75
C ALA A 160 -11.06 -9.73 -27.41
N ALA A 161 -11.21 -10.07 -26.13
CA ALA A 161 -12.26 -10.97 -25.63
C ALA A 161 -13.63 -10.29 -25.45
N GLY A 162 -13.76 -9.00 -25.79
CA GLY A 162 -14.99 -8.24 -25.59
C GLY A 162 -15.28 -7.99 -24.10
N GLN A 163 -14.22 -7.81 -23.30
CA GLN A 163 -14.29 -7.59 -21.86
C GLN A 163 -13.55 -6.30 -21.49
N ARG A 164 -13.99 -5.65 -20.42
CA ARG A 164 -13.17 -4.65 -19.75
C ARG A 164 -12.17 -5.38 -18.86
N PRO A 165 -10.87 -5.08 -18.90
CA PRO A 165 -9.91 -5.73 -18.01
C PRO A 165 -10.19 -5.37 -16.54
N ASP A 166 -10.10 -6.37 -15.67
CA ASP A 166 -10.02 -6.20 -14.22
C ASP A 166 -8.56 -6.30 -13.76
N LEU A 167 -8.32 -6.18 -12.44
CA LEU A 167 -6.99 -6.36 -11.87
C LEU A 167 -6.51 -7.80 -12.10
N ALA A 168 -5.25 -7.93 -12.52
CA ALA A 168 -4.59 -9.22 -12.57
C ALA A 168 -4.29 -9.73 -11.15
N PRO A 169 -4.38 -11.04 -10.88
CA PRO A 169 -4.09 -11.63 -9.58
C PRO A 169 -2.57 -11.74 -9.34
N ILE A 170 -1.87 -10.60 -9.38
CA ILE A 170 -0.41 -10.48 -9.22
C ILE A 170 0.02 -9.72 -7.96
N GLY A 171 -0.93 -9.19 -7.17
CA GLY A 171 -0.60 -8.39 -5.98
C GLY A 171 0.10 -9.24 -4.91
N ASP A 172 -0.51 -10.36 -4.52
CA ASP A 172 -0.10 -11.20 -3.39
C ASP A 172 0.79 -12.41 -3.76
N GLY A 173 1.06 -12.58 -5.05
CA GLY A 173 1.65 -13.79 -5.60
C GLY A 173 1.51 -13.78 -7.11
N CYS A 174 2.10 -14.76 -7.79
CA CYS A 174 1.87 -14.94 -9.22
C CYS A 174 1.69 -16.43 -9.53
N ASP A 175 0.51 -16.78 -10.02
CA ASP A 175 0.20 -18.12 -10.49
C ASP A 175 0.08 -18.14 -12.02
N ALA A 176 1.06 -18.76 -12.68
CA ALA A 176 1.14 -18.75 -14.13
C ALA A 176 -0.06 -19.45 -14.80
N SER A 177 -0.64 -20.46 -14.15
CA SER A 177 -1.79 -21.20 -14.69
C SER A 177 -3.07 -20.35 -14.68
N THR A 178 -3.25 -19.57 -13.62
CA THR A 178 -4.34 -18.62 -13.43
C THR A 178 -4.20 -17.49 -14.45
N LEU A 179 -3.02 -16.89 -14.58
CA LEU A 179 -2.78 -15.86 -15.60
C LEU A 179 -2.98 -16.37 -17.02
N GLN A 180 -2.52 -17.59 -17.33
CA GLN A 180 -2.69 -18.21 -18.64
C GLN A 180 -4.16 -18.52 -18.95
N SER A 181 -4.98 -18.85 -17.94
CA SER A 181 -6.41 -19.11 -18.14
C SER A 181 -7.22 -17.83 -18.31
N LEU A 182 -6.89 -16.76 -17.58
CA LEU A 182 -7.54 -15.46 -17.69
C LEU A 182 -7.13 -14.70 -18.96
N ALA A 183 -5.85 -14.77 -19.33
CA ALA A 183 -5.29 -14.04 -20.46
C ALA A 183 -4.39 -14.95 -21.33
N PRO A 184 -4.98 -15.84 -22.16
CA PRO A 184 -4.20 -16.71 -23.02
C PRO A 184 -3.30 -15.92 -23.97
N GLY A 185 -1.98 -16.11 -23.87
CA GLY A 185 -0.99 -15.35 -24.64
C GLY A 185 -0.52 -14.07 -23.97
N LEU A 186 -0.70 -13.96 -22.64
CA LEU A 186 -0.11 -12.91 -21.80
C LEU A 186 1.40 -12.87 -21.97
N ARG A 187 1.94 -11.68 -22.21
CA ARG A 187 3.37 -11.39 -22.39
C ARG A 187 3.64 -9.90 -22.20
N SER A 188 4.90 -9.54 -22.03
CA SER A 188 5.38 -8.16 -21.98
C SER A 188 6.30 -7.82 -23.13
N GLY A 189 6.47 -6.53 -23.36
CA GLY A 189 7.38 -6.02 -24.37
C GLY A 189 8.84 -6.27 -23.98
N TYR A 190 9.67 -6.53 -24.99
CA TYR A 190 11.11 -6.66 -24.80
C TYR A 190 11.79 -5.31 -24.56
N PHE A 191 12.66 -5.25 -23.56
CA PHE A 191 13.51 -4.11 -23.21
C PHE A 191 14.98 -4.54 -23.15
N ASP A 192 15.87 -3.77 -23.80
CA ASP A 192 17.31 -4.00 -23.82
C ASP A 192 18.09 -2.69 -23.68
N ALA A 193 18.74 -2.56 -22.53
CA ALA A 193 19.61 -1.44 -22.19
C ALA A 193 20.88 -1.35 -23.05
N ASP A 194 21.35 -2.47 -23.60
CA ASP A 194 22.59 -2.56 -24.38
C ASP A 194 22.37 -2.28 -25.88
N THR A 195 21.12 -2.03 -26.28
CA THR A 195 20.78 -1.48 -27.59
C THR A 195 20.59 0.03 -27.49
N PRO A 196 21.15 0.83 -28.44
CA PRO A 196 20.84 2.25 -28.55
C PRO A 196 19.33 2.47 -28.53
N PRO A 197 18.86 3.69 -28.19
CA PRO A 197 17.46 3.98 -27.91
C PRO A 197 16.53 3.78 -29.11
N ASP A 198 17.08 3.38 -30.26
CA ASP A 198 16.34 2.80 -31.36
C ASP A 198 16.09 1.28 -31.23
N PHE A 199 14.95 0.96 -30.62
CA PHE A 199 13.81 0.29 -31.27
C PHE A 199 14.14 -1.06 -31.88
N CYS A 200 13.50 -2.15 -31.44
CA CYS A 200 13.12 -3.33 -32.25
C CYS A 200 13.84 -3.50 -33.59
N GLY A 201 15.17 -3.48 -33.59
CA GLY A 201 15.88 -3.14 -34.81
C GLY A 201 15.60 -4.26 -35.80
N PRO A 202 15.53 -3.99 -37.12
CA PRO A 202 15.53 -5.11 -38.06
C PRO A 202 16.67 -6.04 -37.64
N ARG A 203 16.35 -7.30 -37.34
CA ARG A 203 17.32 -8.30 -36.87
C ARG A 203 18.50 -8.28 -37.83
N THR A 204 19.55 -7.53 -37.51
CA THR A 204 20.76 -7.58 -38.33
C THR A 204 21.41 -8.91 -38.00
N ALA A 205 21.79 -9.68 -39.01
CA ALA A 205 22.29 -11.05 -38.88
C ALA A 205 23.56 -11.20 -38.00
N ALA A 206 24.08 -10.10 -37.46
CA ALA A 206 25.31 -10.03 -36.67
C ALA A 206 25.10 -9.96 -35.15
N ARG A 207 23.87 -9.76 -34.64
CA ARG A 207 23.60 -9.87 -33.19
C ARG A 207 22.90 -11.21 -32.89
N PRO A 208 23.35 -11.95 -31.85
CA PRO A 208 22.68 -13.18 -31.45
C PRO A 208 21.20 -12.86 -31.19
N PRO A 209 20.27 -13.75 -31.58
CA PRO A 209 18.86 -13.55 -31.29
C PRO A 209 18.73 -13.29 -29.81
N VAL A 210 18.04 -12.19 -29.47
CA VAL A 210 17.60 -11.91 -28.12
C VAL A 210 17.07 -13.24 -27.56
N THR A 211 17.76 -13.75 -26.55
CA THR A 211 17.56 -15.11 -26.03
C THR A 211 16.18 -15.30 -25.39
N SER A 212 15.39 -14.23 -25.25
CA SER A 212 14.02 -14.32 -24.76
C SER A 212 13.07 -14.91 -25.79
N GLY A 213 13.29 -14.77 -27.11
CA GLY A 213 12.25 -15.18 -28.07
C GLY A 213 11.03 -14.24 -28.12
N SER A 214 11.08 -13.09 -27.43
CA SER A 214 10.03 -12.07 -27.55
C SER A 214 10.09 -11.44 -28.94
N THR A 215 8.92 -11.30 -29.56
CA THR A 215 8.77 -10.66 -30.87
C THR A 215 8.14 -9.27 -30.78
N ILE A 216 7.73 -8.86 -29.58
CA ILE A 216 7.03 -7.59 -29.35
C ILE A 216 7.92 -6.71 -28.50
N CYS A 217 8.07 -5.46 -28.89
CA CYS A 217 8.87 -4.53 -28.13
C CYS A 217 8.08 -3.88 -27.02
N HIS A 218 8.84 -3.44 -26.03
CA HIS A 218 8.35 -2.56 -25.00
C HIS A 218 7.90 -1.22 -25.61
N GLY A 219 8.81 -0.52 -26.29
CA GLY A 219 8.58 0.78 -26.91
C GLY A 219 9.90 1.56 -26.90
N PRO A 220 10.03 2.63 -27.68
CA PRO A 220 11.21 3.47 -27.58
C PRO A 220 11.17 4.28 -26.27
N PRO A 221 12.32 4.47 -25.61
CA PRO A 221 12.41 5.46 -24.56
C PRO A 221 12.04 6.83 -25.14
N ASN A 222 11.25 7.63 -24.40
CA ASN A 222 10.83 8.95 -24.89
C ASN A 222 12.05 9.85 -25.23
N ALA A 223 11.87 10.88 -26.07
CA ALA A 223 12.95 11.75 -26.55
C ALA A 223 13.81 12.38 -25.41
N LYS A 224 13.19 12.68 -24.26
CA LYS A 224 13.91 13.19 -23.08
C LYS A 224 14.82 12.12 -22.45
N THR A 225 14.46 10.85 -22.60
CA THR A 225 15.25 9.71 -22.13
C THR A 225 16.48 9.50 -22.99
N ILE A 226 16.31 9.62 -24.31
CA ILE A 226 17.41 9.65 -25.27
C ILE A 226 18.36 10.80 -24.93
N ALA A 227 17.81 12.01 -24.74
CA ALA A 227 18.59 13.21 -24.46
C ALA A 227 19.48 13.06 -23.24
N ALA A 228 19.02 12.35 -22.21
CA ALA A 228 19.78 12.27 -20.99
C ALA A 228 20.53 10.93 -20.78
N LEU A 229 20.20 9.84 -21.49
CA LEU A 229 21.15 8.74 -21.74
C LEU A 229 22.39 9.28 -22.46
N LEU A 230 22.19 10.16 -23.44
CA LEU A 230 23.28 10.88 -24.11
C LEU A 230 24.05 11.80 -23.14
N ALA A 231 23.38 12.43 -22.16
CA ALA A 231 24.05 13.22 -21.13
C ALA A 231 24.87 12.35 -20.16
N HIS A 232 24.34 11.20 -19.73
CA HIS A 232 25.05 10.24 -18.89
C HIS A 232 26.27 9.66 -19.62
N ALA A 233 26.11 9.25 -20.88
CA ALA A 233 27.20 8.77 -21.72
C ALA A 233 28.30 9.82 -21.92
N ARG A 234 27.94 11.11 -22.05
CA ARG A 234 28.91 12.22 -22.09
C ARG A 234 29.68 12.38 -20.78
N ASN A 235 29.00 12.25 -19.64
CA ASN A 235 29.62 12.36 -18.33
C ASN A 235 30.55 11.16 -18.04
N ALA A 236 30.21 9.98 -18.52
CA ALA A 236 31.04 8.77 -18.41
C ALA A 236 32.22 8.75 -19.41
N LEU A 237 32.09 9.41 -20.58
CA LEU A 237 33.09 9.43 -21.65
C LEU A 237 33.42 10.87 -22.09
N PRO A 238 34.43 11.52 -21.49
CA PRO A 238 34.80 12.91 -21.79
C PRO A 238 35.16 13.18 -23.28
N ALA A 239 35.48 12.12 -24.04
CA ALA A 239 35.73 12.17 -25.47
C ALA A 239 34.48 12.53 -26.31
N LEU A 240 33.28 12.49 -25.73
CA LEU A 240 31.99 12.86 -26.37
C LEU A 240 31.58 14.32 -26.13
N SER A 241 32.50 15.16 -25.63
CA SER A 241 32.29 16.58 -25.30
C SER A 241 32.00 17.50 -26.51
N TRP A 242 32.11 17.00 -27.74
CA TRP A 242 31.75 17.72 -28.96
C TRP A 242 30.24 17.74 -29.25
N LEU A 243 29.44 17.01 -28.47
CA LEU A 243 27.98 17.08 -28.51
C LEU A 243 27.48 18.32 -27.72
N PRO A 244 26.51 19.11 -28.25
CA PRO A 244 26.13 20.41 -27.68
C PRO A 244 25.51 20.28 -26.27
N ALA A 245 25.96 21.11 -25.32
CA ALA A 245 25.50 21.12 -23.93
C ALA A 245 24.03 21.58 -23.80
N SER A 246 23.24 20.89 -22.98
CA SER A 246 21.81 21.15 -22.75
C SER A 246 21.59 22.39 -21.88
N GLY A 247 20.74 23.31 -22.34
CA GLY A 247 20.31 24.48 -21.58
C GLY A 247 19.35 25.44 -22.32
N SER A 248 19.18 25.31 -23.64
CA SER A 248 18.18 26.04 -24.41
C SER A 248 17.24 25.06 -25.11
N THR A 249 16.02 24.91 -24.59
CA THR A 249 14.91 24.24 -25.31
C THR A 249 14.41 25.08 -26.49
N ALA A 250 14.80 26.35 -26.60
CA ALA A 250 14.52 27.22 -27.74
C ALA A 250 15.42 26.91 -28.97
N GLY A 251 16.31 25.93 -28.87
CA GLY A 251 17.27 25.58 -29.93
C GLY A 251 17.64 24.09 -30.00
N MET A 252 16.82 23.16 -29.47
CA MET A 252 16.81 21.82 -30.07
C MET A 252 16.34 22.04 -31.50
N SER A 253 17.27 21.87 -32.46
CA SER A 253 17.00 22.26 -33.82
C SER A 253 15.71 21.59 -34.26
N LYS A 254 14.87 22.37 -34.95
CA LYS A 254 13.76 21.86 -35.75
C LYS A 254 14.19 20.59 -36.52
N ASP A 255 15.45 20.52 -36.93
CA ASP A 255 16.13 19.37 -37.54
C ASP A 255 16.22 18.09 -36.68
N LEU A 256 16.39 18.17 -35.35
CA LEU A 256 16.47 17.01 -34.45
C LEU A 256 15.07 16.49 -34.11
N VAL A 257 14.12 17.40 -33.89
CA VAL A 257 12.70 17.06 -33.73
C VAL A 257 12.10 16.56 -35.04
N GLU A 258 12.46 17.14 -36.19
CA GLU A 258 12.06 16.67 -37.52
C GLU A 258 12.78 15.37 -37.90
N LYS A 259 14.03 15.13 -37.43
CA LYS A 259 14.70 13.82 -37.60
C LYS A 259 14.12 12.76 -36.67
N GLU A 260 13.76 13.08 -35.43
CA GLU A 260 13.03 12.17 -34.52
C GLU A 260 11.62 11.88 -35.07
N GLN A 261 10.90 12.90 -35.55
CA GLN A 261 9.60 12.71 -36.21
C GLN A 261 9.75 11.96 -37.54
N ALA A 262 10.82 12.16 -38.32
CA ALA A 262 11.10 11.41 -39.54
C ALA A 262 11.61 9.98 -39.25
N LEU A 263 12.27 9.73 -38.11
CA LEU A 263 12.62 8.40 -37.60
C LEU A 263 11.40 7.68 -37.03
N ALA A 264 10.49 8.39 -36.36
CA ALA A 264 9.19 7.85 -35.91
C ALA A 264 8.22 7.61 -37.10
N GLN A 265 8.27 8.45 -38.13
CA GLN A 265 7.51 8.29 -39.39
C GLN A 265 8.17 7.26 -40.34
N GLY A 266 9.49 7.04 -40.21
CA GLY A 266 10.27 6.05 -40.97
C GLY A 266 10.45 4.71 -40.25
N SER A 267 10.14 4.65 -38.95
CA SER A 267 10.00 3.44 -38.15
C SER A 267 8.86 2.62 -38.74
N THR A 268 9.22 1.61 -39.54
CA THR A 268 8.29 0.62 -40.09
C THR A 268 7.68 -0.30 -39.02
N LEU A 269 8.01 -0.09 -37.75
CA LEU A 269 7.36 -0.79 -36.65
C LEU A 269 5.94 -0.26 -36.55
N ARG A 270 5.02 -1.13 -36.96
CA ARG A 270 3.60 -0.84 -36.84
C ARG A 270 3.28 -0.56 -35.37
N PRO A 271 2.41 0.41 -35.04
CA PRO A 271 2.06 0.77 -33.66
C PRO A 271 1.58 -0.40 -32.77
N ASN A 272 1.20 -1.54 -33.35
CA ASN A 272 0.86 -2.78 -32.66
C ASN A 272 2.07 -3.68 -32.32
N ALA A 273 3.30 -3.22 -32.56
CA ALA A 273 4.54 -3.91 -32.17
C ALA A 273 5.14 -3.39 -30.85
N MET A 274 4.47 -2.43 -30.20
CA MET A 274 4.86 -1.83 -28.92
C MET A 274 3.74 -2.05 -27.89
N LEU A 275 4.10 -2.42 -26.66
CA LEU A 275 3.11 -2.67 -25.59
C LEU A 275 3.03 -1.55 -24.57
N ALA A 276 4.03 -0.67 -24.47
CA ALA A 276 4.10 0.40 -23.47
C ALA A 276 2.93 1.40 -23.59
N LYS A 277 2.28 1.68 -22.45
CA LYS A 277 1.11 2.57 -22.30
C LYS A 277 1.31 3.66 -21.24
N ASP A 278 2.55 3.87 -20.83
CA ASP A 278 3.03 4.84 -19.84
C ASP A 278 3.02 6.30 -20.33
N VAL A 279 2.93 6.53 -21.65
CA VAL A 279 2.88 7.89 -22.24
C VAL A 279 1.53 8.15 -22.93
N GLN A 280 0.76 9.12 -22.43
CA GLN A 280 -0.64 9.36 -22.83
C GLN A 280 -0.85 9.65 -24.33
N ASN A 281 0.10 10.33 -24.96
CA ASN A 281 -0.05 10.85 -26.32
C ASN A 281 0.96 10.26 -27.29
N GLU A 282 1.64 9.17 -26.91
CA GLU A 282 2.61 8.48 -27.74
C GLU A 282 2.29 6.99 -27.88
N TRP A 283 2.80 6.39 -28.96
CA TRP A 283 2.86 4.94 -29.17
C TRP A 283 1.54 4.19 -28.93
N HIS A 284 1.57 3.15 -28.11
CA HIS A 284 0.41 2.34 -27.80
C HIS A 284 -0.48 2.99 -26.73
N GLY A 285 0.09 3.81 -25.84
CA GLY A 285 -0.67 4.66 -24.91
C GLY A 285 -1.71 5.57 -25.59
N ASN A 286 -1.40 6.15 -26.76
CA ASN A 286 -2.31 7.01 -27.52
C ASN A 286 -3.36 6.26 -28.36
N GLN A 287 -3.23 4.94 -28.52
CA GLN A 287 -4.20 4.17 -29.28
C GLN A 287 -5.51 4.08 -28.52
N THR A 288 -6.62 4.09 -29.26
CA THR A 288 -7.96 3.97 -28.69
C THR A 288 -8.53 2.59 -28.93
N PHE A 289 -9.40 2.16 -28.03
CA PHE A 289 -10.20 0.96 -28.16
C PHE A 289 -11.62 1.23 -27.62
N SER A 290 -12.56 0.36 -27.98
CA SER A 290 -13.95 0.45 -27.52
C SER A 290 -14.22 -0.64 -26.48
N LEU A 291 -14.79 -0.23 -25.35
CA LEU A 291 -15.30 -1.12 -24.32
C LEU A 291 -16.64 -1.76 -24.75
N PRO A 292 -17.08 -2.83 -24.05
CA PRO A 292 -18.34 -3.53 -24.38
C PRO A 292 -19.59 -2.63 -24.30
N ASP A 293 -19.53 -1.55 -23.51
CA ASP A 293 -20.60 -0.56 -23.38
C ASP A 293 -20.58 0.50 -24.50
N GLY A 294 -19.64 0.41 -25.44
CA GLY A 294 -19.45 1.35 -26.54
C GLY A 294 -18.58 2.57 -26.18
N THR A 295 -18.11 2.70 -24.94
CA THR A 295 -17.20 3.76 -24.54
C THR A 295 -15.85 3.61 -25.25
N THR A 296 -15.39 4.67 -25.91
CA THR A 296 -14.04 4.71 -26.52
C THR A 296 -13.07 5.39 -25.56
N MET A 297 -11.94 4.77 -25.29
CA MET A 297 -10.89 5.33 -24.42
C MET A 297 -9.49 4.97 -24.92
N LYS A 298 -8.46 5.64 -24.40
CA LYS A 298 -7.07 5.32 -24.71
C LYS A 298 -6.57 4.15 -23.86
N TYR A 299 -5.60 3.39 -24.39
CA TYR A 299 -4.89 2.37 -23.60
C TYR A 299 -4.17 2.96 -22.39
N TYR A 300 -3.61 4.18 -22.51
CA TYR A 300 -3.05 4.90 -21.37
C TYR A 300 -4.07 5.11 -20.25
N ASP A 301 -5.27 5.61 -20.58
CA ASP A 301 -6.29 5.93 -19.58
C ASP A 301 -6.74 4.67 -18.82
N GLU A 302 -6.81 3.52 -19.52
CA GLU A 302 -7.15 2.25 -18.88
C GLU A 302 -6.00 1.67 -18.05
N ALA A 303 -4.74 1.85 -18.49
CA ALA A 303 -3.57 1.49 -17.69
C ALA A 303 -3.49 2.31 -16.40
N VAL A 304 -3.70 3.64 -16.47
CA VAL A 304 -3.80 4.52 -15.30
C VAL A 304 -4.93 4.07 -14.37
N ARG A 305 -6.10 3.69 -14.92
CA ARG A 305 -7.22 3.19 -14.10
C ARG A 305 -6.82 1.92 -13.35
N LEU A 306 -6.24 0.94 -14.03
CA LEU A 306 -5.83 -0.33 -13.40
C LEU A 306 -4.70 -0.12 -12.39
N ALA A 307 -3.71 0.71 -12.70
CA ALA A 307 -2.64 1.11 -11.78
C ALA A 307 -3.20 1.80 -10.51
N THR A 308 -4.20 2.66 -10.67
CA THR A 308 -4.92 3.30 -9.57
C THR A 308 -5.68 2.28 -8.74
N LEU A 309 -6.44 1.37 -9.37
CA LEU A 309 -7.18 0.32 -8.66
C LEU A 309 -6.25 -0.68 -7.95
N ALA A 310 -5.05 -0.92 -8.47
CA ALA A 310 -4.09 -1.83 -7.85
C ALA A 310 -3.51 -1.26 -6.54
N THR A 311 -3.38 0.07 -6.42
CA THR A 311 -2.82 0.71 -5.21
C THR A 311 -3.51 0.27 -3.91
N PRO A 312 -4.84 0.42 -3.73
CA PRO A 312 -5.49 -0.01 -2.49
C PRO A 312 -5.41 -1.51 -2.25
N GLU A 313 -5.33 -2.34 -3.30
CA GLU A 313 -5.19 -3.81 -3.21
C GLU A 313 -3.78 -4.26 -2.78
N THR A 314 -2.75 -3.50 -3.14
CA THR A 314 -1.36 -3.79 -2.72
C THR A 314 -1.11 -3.50 -1.24
N PHE A 315 -1.89 -2.62 -0.62
CA PHE A 315 -1.66 -2.21 0.77
C PHE A 315 -1.88 -3.36 1.78
N PRO A 316 -2.99 -4.13 1.74
CA PRO A 316 -3.15 -5.31 2.59
C PRO A 316 -2.07 -6.38 2.38
N VAL A 317 -1.55 -6.53 1.16
CA VAL A 317 -0.42 -7.43 0.88
C VAL A 317 0.82 -6.95 1.62
N PHE A 318 1.17 -5.67 1.46
CA PHE A 318 2.29 -5.04 2.16
C PHE A 318 2.17 -5.16 3.68
N GLN A 319 1.01 -4.82 4.25
CA GLN A 319 0.76 -4.96 5.69
C GLN A 319 0.98 -6.40 6.16
N ARG A 320 0.33 -7.38 5.54
CA ARG A 320 0.47 -8.80 5.94
C ARG A 320 1.92 -9.26 5.85
N TRP A 321 2.65 -8.87 4.80
CA TRP A 321 4.05 -9.27 4.61
C TRP A 321 4.95 -8.71 5.71
N VAL A 322 4.82 -7.41 6.01
CA VAL A 322 5.61 -6.75 7.06
C VAL A 322 5.24 -7.28 8.45
N VAL A 323 3.94 -7.36 8.76
CA VAL A 323 3.45 -7.85 10.06
C VAL A 323 3.90 -9.29 10.31
N ALA A 324 3.81 -10.17 9.31
CA ALA A 324 4.30 -11.55 9.45
C ALA A 324 5.81 -11.59 9.76
N LYS A 325 6.58 -10.72 9.11
CA LYS A 325 8.04 -10.63 9.31
C LYS A 325 8.39 -10.05 10.68
N LEU A 326 7.70 -8.99 11.13
CA LEU A 326 7.83 -8.43 12.47
C LEU A 326 7.43 -9.43 13.56
N THR A 327 6.35 -10.19 13.36
CA THR A 327 5.91 -11.24 14.27
C THR A 327 7.02 -12.27 14.51
N THR A 328 7.74 -12.63 13.45
CA THR A 328 8.80 -13.63 13.50
C THR A 328 10.09 -13.08 14.11
N ASP A 329 10.52 -11.89 13.68
CA ASP A 329 11.87 -11.38 13.95
C ASP A 329 11.94 -10.30 15.05
N VAL A 330 10.78 -9.76 15.48
CA VAL A 330 10.63 -8.79 16.57
C VAL A 330 9.52 -9.24 17.53
N PRO A 331 9.63 -10.44 18.14
CA PRO A 331 8.53 -11.05 18.89
C PRO A 331 8.27 -10.37 20.26
N ASP A 332 9.05 -9.38 20.66
CA ASP A 332 8.93 -8.69 21.95
C ASP A 332 7.94 -7.51 21.94
N ARG A 333 7.34 -7.19 20.78
CA ARG A 333 6.41 -6.07 20.59
C ARG A 333 5.22 -6.47 19.72
N ASP A 334 4.20 -5.62 19.73
CA ASP A 334 3.03 -5.80 18.88
C ASP A 334 3.38 -5.47 17.40
N PRO A 335 3.32 -6.45 16.48
CA PRO A 335 3.69 -6.24 15.09
C PRO A 335 2.74 -5.30 14.33
N GLU A 336 1.46 -5.21 14.70
CA GLU A 336 0.50 -4.28 14.10
C GLU A 336 0.74 -2.85 14.57
N CYS A 337 1.04 -2.66 15.86
CA CYS A 337 1.48 -1.36 16.36
C CYS A 337 2.75 -0.90 15.65
N LEU A 338 3.75 -1.79 15.50
CA LEU A 338 4.99 -1.47 14.80
C LEU A 338 4.76 -1.14 13.32
N PHE A 339 3.84 -1.84 12.64
CA PHE A 339 3.43 -1.49 11.29
C PHE A 339 2.75 -0.11 11.22
N ARG A 340 1.91 0.24 12.20
CA ARG A 340 1.35 1.59 12.31
C ARG A 340 2.43 2.64 12.50
N VAL A 341 3.43 2.38 13.35
CA VAL A 341 4.58 3.28 13.53
C VAL A 341 5.40 3.39 12.25
N LEU A 342 5.53 2.33 11.46
CA LEU A 342 6.18 2.37 10.16
C LEU A 342 5.51 3.41 9.24
N ILE A 343 4.19 3.31 9.06
CA ILE A 343 3.44 4.13 8.07
C ILE A 343 2.98 5.50 8.60
N MET A 344 2.82 5.67 9.92
CA MET A 344 2.35 6.92 10.54
C MET A 344 3.43 7.68 11.32
N GLY A 345 4.51 7.00 11.71
CA GLY A 345 5.43 7.48 12.74
C GLY A 345 4.88 7.26 14.15
N GLY A 346 5.52 7.87 15.14
CA GLY A 346 5.16 7.72 16.56
C GLY A 346 6.16 6.90 17.36
N ASP A 347 5.72 6.45 18.54
CA ASP A 347 6.57 5.76 19.51
C ASP A 347 6.74 4.27 19.17
N PRO A 348 7.98 3.79 18.90
CA PRO A 348 8.26 2.39 18.58
C PRO A 348 8.24 1.46 19.81
N ALA A 349 7.90 1.97 21.01
CA ALA A 349 7.79 1.15 22.21
C ALA A 349 6.80 -0.01 22.03
N CYS A 350 5.68 0.24 21.33
CA CYS A 350 4.67 -0.72 20.89
C CYS A 350 4.55 -1.95 21.81
N PRO A 351 4.16 -1.73 23.09
CA PRO A 351 4.16 -2.79 24.08
C PRO A 351 3.36 -3.96 23.53
N LYS A 352 3.96 -5.16 23.62
CA LYS A 352 3.31 -6.37 23.13
C LYS A 352 1.93 -6.47 23.77
N ARG A 353 0.87 -6.59 22.94
CA ARG A 353 -0.45 -6.99 23.45
C ARG A 353 -0.24 -8.26 24.25
N VAL A 354 -0.52 -8.17 25.55
CA VAL A 354 -0.34 -9.26 26.48
C VAL A 354 -1.15 -10.43 25.94
N GLY A 355 -0.52 -11.60 25.80
CA GLY A 355 -1.22 -12.83 25.46
C GLY A 355 -2.24 -13.21 26.54
N PRO A 356 -2.89 -14.39 26.42
CA PRO A 356 -3.97 -14.83 27.30
C PRO A 356 -3.68 -14.54 28.79
N GLY A 357 -4.57 -13.77 29.43
CA GLY A 357 -4.41 -13.24 30.80
C GLY A 357 -4.23 -11.72 30.92
N GLY A 358 -4.35 -10.95 29.84
CA GLY A 358 -4.32 -9.48 29.86
C GLY A 358 -5.66 -8.82 30.17
N HIS A 359 -5.62 -7.68 30.85
CA HIS A 359 -6.74 -6.75 31.04
C HIS A 359 -6.88 -5.82 29.82
N TYR A 360 -8.11 -5.50 29.42
CA TYR A 360 -8.41 -4.62 28.29
C TYR A 360 -9.13 -3.35 28.76
N GLN A 361 -8.77 -2.20 28.23
CA GLN A 361 -9.32 -0.87 28.51
C GLN A 361 -9.19 -0.02 27.23
N GLY A 362 -10.26 0.27 26.50
CA GLY A 362 -10.23 1.18 25.33
C GLY A 362 -11.53 1.97 25.13
N ASP A 363 -11.46 3.08 24.38
CA ASP A 363 -12.60 3.94 24.03
C ASP A 363 -13.06 3.66 22.59
N VAL A 364 -14.38 3.54 22.36
CA VAL A 364 -14.94 3.31 21.02
C VAL A 364 -15.62 4.58 20.49
N PRO A 365 -15.16 5.15 19.36
CA PRO A 365 -15.94 6.16 18.63
C PRO A 365 -17.02 5.47 17.79
N ILE A 366 -18.29 5.69 18.12
CA ILE A 366 -19.43 5.21 17.32
C ILE A 366 -19.77 6.27 16.29
N ALA A 367 -19.49 5.99 15.03
CA ALA A 367 -19.67 6.94 13.92
C ALA A 367 -21.08 6.90 13.26
N ASP A 368 -22.01 6.09 13.78
CA ASP A 368 -23.31 5.84 13.14
C ASP A 368 -24.49 6.13 14.08
N GLU A 369 -25.30 7.15 13.73
CA GLU A 369 -26.52 7.55 14.45
C GLU A 369 -27.56 6.43 14.55
N GLN A 370 -27.51 5.41 13.68
CA GLN A 370 -28.46 4.29 13.72
C GLN A 370 -28.18 3.29 14.85
N VAL A 371 -26.93 3.21 15.31
CA VAL A 371 -26.49 2.27 16.37
C VAL A 371 -27.03 2.68 17.73
N ALA A 372 -27.03 3.99 18.03
CA ALA A 372 -27.47 4.50 19.32
C ALA A 372 -28.98 4.51 19.51
N ALA A 373 -29.76 4.61 18.42
CA ALA A 373 -31.22 4.56 18.45
C ALA A 373 -31.81 3.20 18.91
N ARG A 374 -30.99 2.13 18.98
CA ARG A 374 -31.48 0.75 19.15
C ARG A 374 -30.81 -0.10 20.23
N ILE A 375 -29.78 0.42 20.91
CA ILE A 375 -29.11 -0.23 22.07
C ILE A 375 -29.87 0.05 23.39
N THR A 376 -31.06 0.61 23.33
CA THR A 376 -31.69 1.23 24.49
C THR A 376 -32.85 0.40 25.01
N TYR A 377 -32.79 0.09 26.31
CA TYR A 377 -33.95 -0.33 27.06
C TYR A 377 -34.35 0.82 28.01
N PRO A 378 -35.58 1.35 27.92
CA PRO A 378 -36.58 1.04 26.90
C PRO A 378 -36.23 1.64 25.52
N PRO A 379 -36.61 0.97 24.41
CA PRO A 379 -36.24 1.37 23.07
C PRO A 379 -36.85 2.72 22.66
N GLY A 380 -36.00 3.62 22.15
CA GLY A 380 -36.42 4.86 21.48
C GLY A 380 -36.00 6.18 22.12
N PHE A 381 -35.10 6.17 23.12
CA PHE A 381 -34.77 7.37 23.88
C PHE A 381 -33.39 7.99 23.62
N TYR A 382 -32.42 7.28 23.03
CA TYR A 382 -31.05 7.80 22.88
C TYR A 382 -30.62 7.87 21.41
N LYS A 383 -29.86 8.91 21.03
CA LYS A 383 -29.44 9.20 19.64
C LYS A 383 -27.95 8.96 19.36
N SER A 384 -27.10 9.01 20.38
CA SER A 384 -25.68 8.71 20.27
C SER A 384 -25.16 7.96 21.50
N LEU A 385 -24.14 7.12 21.29
CA LEU A 385 -23.37 6.45 22.32
C LEU A 385 -21.93 6.94 22.19
N HIS A 386 -21.34 7.31 23.31
CA HIS A 386 -19.95 7.75 23.40
C HIS A 386 -19.23 6.97 24.50
N ASP A 387 -17.90 6.96 24.43
CA ASP A 387 -17.02 6.47 25.50
C ASP A 387 -17.37 5.05 25.96
N LEU A 388 -17.73 4.19 25.00
CA LEU A 388 -17.96 2.78 25.25
C LEU A 388 -16.63 2.14 25.63
N HIS A 389 -16.64 1.50 26.80
CA HIS A 389 -15.51 0.99 27.50
C HIS A 389 -15.78 -0.43 27.97
N VAL A 390 -14.93 -1.38 27.59
CA VAL A 390 -15.09 -2.79 27.98
C VAL A 390 -13.81 -3.28 28.65
N ASP A 391 -13.93 -3.70 29.91
CA ASP A 391 -12.90 -4.46 30.63
C ASP A 391 -13.37 -5.90 30.80
N LEU A 392 -12.52 -6.85 30.42
CA LEU A 392 -12.77 -8.27 30.54
C LEU A 392 -11.57 -8.92 31.23
N GLN A 393 -11.85 -9.62 32.33
CA GLN A 393 -10.90 -10.47 33.02
C GLN A 393 -11.07 -11.90 32.53
N LEU A 394 -9.99 -12.49 31.99
CA LEU A 394 -9.99 -13.86 31.47
C LEU A 394 -9.12 -14.78 32.33
N ASP A 395 -9.59 -15.99 32.58
CA ASP A 395 -8.83 -17.09 33.15
C ASP A 395 -7.88 -17.63 32.08
N ALA A 396 -6.58 -17.50 32.34
CA ALA A 396 -5.54 -17.91 31.41
C ALA A 396 -5.46 -19.43 31.19
N THR A 397 -6.03 -20.24 32.08
CA THR A 397 -5.96 -21.70 32.03
C THR A 397 -7.11 -22.29 31.24
N THR A 398 -8.30 -21.76 31.49
CA THR A 398 -9.54 -22.31 30.93
C THR A 398 -10.04 -21.54 29.73
N ASN A 399 -9.50 -20.33 29.47
CA ASN A 399 -10.19 -19.32 28.70
C ASN A 399 -11.64 -19.21 29.22
N SER A 400 -11.82 -18.87 30.51
CA SER A 400 -13.13 -18.54 31.11
C SER A 400 -13.20 -17.05 31.54
N VAL A 401 -14.33 -16.34 31.42
CA VAL A 401 -14.43 -14.92 31.82
C VAL A 401 -14.59 -14.95 33.32
N LEU A 402 -13.62 -14.39 34.03
CA LEU A 402 -13.59 -14.32 35.49
C LEU A 402 -14.39 -13.13 36.02
N GLY A 403 -14.56 -12.12 35.18
CA GLY A 403 -15.26 -10.88 35.50
C GLY A 403 -15.01 -9.84 34.41
N GLY A 404 -15.54 -8.64 34.60
CA GLY A 404 -15.41 -7.57 33.62
C GLY A 404 -16.39 -6.43 33.92
N SER A 405 -16.15 -5.28 33.30
CA SER A 405 -17.05 -4.15 33.37
C SER A 405 -17.32 -3.58 31.98
N LEU A 406 -18.50 -3.03 31.81
CA LEU A 406 -18.91 -2.32 30.61
C LEU A 406 -19.41 -0.94 31.04
N SER A 407 -18.76 0.13 30.57
CA SER A 407 -19.29 1.48 30.75
C SER A 407 -19.49 2.17 29.43
N TYR A 408 -20.52 2.99 29.33
CA TYR A 408 -20.79 3.81 28.15
C TYR A 408 -21.62 5.03 28.53
N GLU A 409 -21.52 6.06 27.70
CA GLU A 409 -22.33 7.27 27.82
C GLU A 409 -23.40 7.29 26.73
N ALA A 410 -24.66 7.46 27.12
CA ALA A 410 -25.78 7.58 26.17
C ALA A 410 -26.45 8.95 26.29
N PHE A 411 -26.75 9.58 25.16
CA PHE A 411 -27.33 10.92 25.07
C PHE A 411 -28.73 10.90 24.46
N LEU A 412 -29.68 11.61 25.09
CA LEU A 412 -31.10 11.58 24.70
C LEU A 412 -31.52 12.59 23.62
N ASP A 413 -30.90 13.78 23.51
CA ASP A 413 -31.26 14.77 22.47
C ASP A 413 -30.26 15.95 22.38
N ASP A 414 -30.37 16.71 21.28
CA ASP A 414 -29.62 17.94 20.98
C ASP A 414 -30.47 19.18 21.38
N PRO A 415 -29.96 20.19 22.11
CA PRO A 415 -28.56 20.38 22.46
C PRO A 415 -28.06 19.46 23.58
N PRO A 416 -26.75 19.13 23.61
CA PRO A 416 -26.16 18.01 24.36
C PRO A 416 -26.17 18.13 25.90
N THR A 417 -26.90 19.09 26.45
CA THR A 417 -26.77 19.54 27.84
C THR A 417 -27.87 19.06 28.77
N ALA A 418 -28.90 18.37 28.28
CA ALA A 418 -30.11 18.18 29.08
C ALA A 418 -30.25 16.83 29.79
N ARG A 419 -29.49 15.77 29.45
CA ARG A 419 -29.47 14.50 30.20
C ARG A 419 -28.29 13.63 29.79
N ARG A 420 -27.45 13.28 30.76
CA ARG A 420 -26.32 12.36 30.61
C ARG A 420 -26.64 11.10 31.40
N HIS A 421 -26.70 9.96 30.73
CA HIS A 421 -26.81 8.68 31.43
C HIS A 421 -25.46 8.00 31.33
N VAL A 422 -24.81 7.83 32.48
CA VAL A 422 -23.56 7.08 32.58
C VAL A 422 -23.93 5.70 33.08
N TYR A 423 -23.73 4.70 32.22
CA TYR A 423 -23.96 3.31 32.58
C TYR A 423 -22.64 2.72 33.05
N THR A 424 -22.67 2.02 34.18
CA THR A 424 -21.53 1.24 34.67
C THR A 424 -22.03 -0.12 35.10
N LEU A 425 -21.87 -1.09 34.21
CA LEU A 425 -22.20 -2.49 34.48
C LEU A 425 -20.94 -3.13 35.06
N SER A 426 -21.04 -3.69 36.27
CA SER A 426 -19.90 -4.10 37.08
C SER A 426 -19.66 -5.61 37.13
N THR A 427 -20.58 -6.41 36.58
CA THR A 427 -20.45 -7.88 36.58
C THR A 427 -20.63 -8.45 35.18
N ALA A 428 -19.54 -9.00 34.63
CA ALA A 428 -19.58 -9.81 33.42
C ALA A 428 -19.64 -11.30 33.80
N GLU A 429 -20.67 -12.00 33.32
CA GLU A 429 -20.82 -13.44 33.47
C GLU A 429 -20.75 -14.11 32.09
N SER A 430 -19.98 -15.19 31.98
CA SER A 430 -20.00 -16.04 30.78
C SER A 430 -21.33 -16.78 30.71
N VAL A 431 -22.03 -16.66 29.57
CA VAL A 431 -23.26 -17.42 29.30
C VAL A 431 -22.94 -18.48 28.25
N GLY A 432 -22.16 -19.47 28.66
CA GLY A 432 -21.76 -20.62 27.83
C GLY A 432 -20.26 -20.66 27.47
N PRO A 433 -19.82 -21.72 26.75
CA PRO A 433 -18.44 -21.91 26.37
C PRO A 433 -17.98 -20.80 25.42
N PHE A 434 -16.74 -20.34 25.59
CA PHE A 434 -16.12 -19.41 24.65
C PHE A 434 -14.75 -19.89 24.22
N VAL A 435 -14.29 -19.35 23.11
CA VAL A 435 -12.99 -19.65 22.51
C VAL A 435 -12.28 -18.33 22.26
N VAL A 436 -11.08 -18.18 22.83
CA VAL A 436 -10.18 -17.07 22.49
C VAL A 436 -9.38 -17.48 21.27
N LEU A 437 -9.51 -16.72 20.18
CA LEU A 437 -8.79 -16.93 18.93
C LEU A 437 -7.70 -15.84 18.78
N PRO A 438 -6.62 -16.11 18.03
CA PRO A 438 -5.73 -15.03 17.61
C PRO A 438 -6.54 -13.98 16.82
N GLY A 439 -6.71 -12.80 17.41
CA GLY A 439 -7.47 -11.70 16.81
C GLY A 439 -8.92 -11.53 17.28
N GLY A 440 -9.44 -12.36 18.19
CA GLY A 440 -10.81 -12.14 18.70
C GLY A 440 -11.27 -13.13 19.76
N ILE A 441 -12.44 -12.87 20.34
CA ILE A 441 -13.15 -13.79 21.23
C ILE A 441 -14.33 -14.35 20.44
N LEU A 442 -14.71 -15.62 20.66
CA LEU A 442 -15.96 -16.19 20.14
C LEU A 442 -16.75 -16.76 21.31
N GLY A 443 -17.85 -16.12 21.68
CA GLY A 443 -18.65 -16.49 22.84
C GLY A 443 -19.69 -15.44 23.21
N ARG A 444 -20.53 -15.75 24.20
CA ARG A 444 -21.56 -14.88 24.75
C ARG A 444 -21.16 -14.42 26.14
N ILE A 445 -21.03 -13.10 26.32
CA ILE A 445 -20.75 -12.47 27.62
C ILE A 445 -21.97 -11.65 27.98
N ALA A 446 -22.56 -11.93 29.16
CA ALA A 446 -23.63 -11.12 29.73
C ALA A 446 -23.03 -10.10 30.69
N PHE A 447 -23.37 -8.83 30.52
CA PHE A 447 -23.08 -7.81 31.53
C PHE A 447 -24.34 -7.49 32.32
N ARG A 448 -24.22 -7.56 33.64
CA ARG A 448 -25.24 -7.20 34.63
C ARG A 448 -24.74 -6.05 35.48
N GLY A 449 -25.62 -5.11 35.81
CA GLY A 449 -25.29 -4.01 36.70
C GLY A 449 -26.44 -3.05 36.94
N GLU A 450 -26.14 -1.97 37.65
CA GLU A 450 -27.09 -0.93 38.05
C GLU A 450 -26.97 0.29 37.13
N THR A 451 -28.11 0.90 36.81
CA THR A 451 -28.16 2.15 36.03
C THR A 451 -28.17 3.35 36.97
N ILE A 452 -27.29 4.33 36.73
CA ILE A 452 -27.29 5.60 37.46
C ILE A 452 -27.75 6.71 36.51
N ASN A 453 -28.89 7.32 36.82
CA ASN A 453 -29.47 8.41 36.04
C ASN A 453 -29.04 9.76 36.63
N TYR A 454 -28.34 10.58 35.85
CA TYR A 454 -28.01 11.95 36.25
C TYR A 454 -28.99 12.96 35.64
N TYR A 455 -29.75 13.64 36.49
CA TYR A 455 -30.64 14.72 36.08
C TYR A 455 -29.96 16.09 36.25
N PRO A 456 -30.18 17.06 35.33
CA PRO A 456 -29.55 18.39 35.37
C PRO A 456 -29.91 19.23 36.60
N ASP A 457 -30.99 18.88 37.31
CA ASP A 457 -31.44 19.56 38.52
C ASP A 457 -30.72 19.09 39.79
N GLY A 458 -29.76 18.17 39.67
CA GLY A 458 -28.96 17.66 40.78
C GLY A 458 -29.70 16.65 41.66
N GLY A 459 -30.85 16.14 41.22
CA GLY A 459 -31.54 15.05 41.88
C GLY A 459 -30.99 13.69 41.43
N ASP A 460 -30.24 13.01 42.29
CA ASP A 460 -29.93 11.60 42.09
C ASP A 460 -31.18 10.77 42.41
N SER A 461 -31.83 10.18 41.41
CA SER A 461 -32.81 9.12 41.65
C SER A 461 -32.22 7.80 41.17
N GLY A 462 -31.58 7.07 42.10
CA GLY A 462 -31.14 5.71 41.85
C GLY A 462 -32.36 4.80 41.71
N SER A 463 -32.71 4.43 40.48
CA SER A 463 -33.60 3.32 40.19
C SER A 463 -32.75 2.16 39.71
N SER A 464 -32.71 1.07 40.48
CA SER A 464 -32.04 -0.17 40.07
C SER A 464 -32.90 -0.88 39.01
N GLU A 465 -32.64 -0.60 37.74
CA GLU A 465 -33.13 -1.43 36.64
C GLU A 465 -32.00 -2.37 36.19
N HIS A 466 -32.32 -3.66 36.09
CA HIS A 466 -31.40 -4.69 35.58
C HIS A 466 -31.62 -4.82 34.07
N GLY A 467 -30.56 -4.60 33.29
CA GLY A 467 -30.53 -4.93 31.87
C GLY A 467 -29.44 -5.97 31.61
N ASP A 468 -29.76 -7.01 30.84
CA ASP A 468 -28.78 -7.98 30.35
C ASP A 468 -28.29 -7.52 28.96
N PHE A 469 -26.98 -7.38 28.78
CA PHE A 469 -26.36 -7.05 27.47
C PHE A 469 -25.51 -8.21 26.98
N PHE A 470 -25.65 -8.57 25.70
CA PHE A 470 -24.87 -9.66 25.10
C PHE A 470 -23.83 -9.15 24.10
N LEU A 471 -22.59 -9.55 24.34
CA LEU A 471 -21.47 -9.29 23.45
C LEU A 471 -21.20 -10.57 22.62
N TYR A 472 -21.28 -10.44 21.30
CA TYR A 472 -20.99 -11.50 20.32
C TYR A 472 -19.75 -11.10 19.52
N ALA A 473 -18.58 -11.63 19.86
CA ALA A 473 -17.38 -11.39 19.06
C ALA A 473 -17.24 -12.49 17.98
N SER A 474 -16.99 -12.09 16.71
CA SER A 474 -16.71 -13.03 15.61
C SER A 474 -16.23 -12.35 14.33
N ASP A 475 -14.95 -12.53 13.99
CA ASP A 475 -14.41 -13.20 12.78
C ASP A 475 -12.87 -13.12 12.81
N GLN A 476 -12.17 -13.71 11.82
CA GLN A 476 -10.70 -13.62 11.67
C GLN A 476 -10.17 -12.18 11.51
N ALA A 477 -11.04 -11.18 11.41
CA ALA A 477 -10.69 -9.75 11.32
C ALA A 477 -10.96 -8.98 12.62
N GLY A 478 -11.30 -9.67 13.73
CA GLY A 478 -11.40 -9.08 15.07
C GLY A 478 -12.62 -8.17 15.29
N ARG A 479 -13.72 -8.43 14.60
CA ARG A 479 -14.96 -7.65 14.76
C ARG A 479 -15.77 -8.11 15.97
N VAL A 480 -16.34 -7.15 16.69
CA VAL A 480 -17.22 -7.39 17.85
C VAL A 480 -18.62 -6.86 17.56
N VAL A 481 -19.62 -7.71 17.66
CA VAL A 481 -21.03 -7.37 17.49
C VAL A 481 -21.68 -7.28 18.87
N LEU A 482 -22.29 -6.14 19.18
CA LEU A 482 -23.10 -5.95 20.39
C LEU A 482 -24.56 -6.23 20.04
N CYS A 483 -25.22 -7.12 20.77
CA CYS A 483 -26.64 -7.39 20.59
C CYS A 483 -27.37 -7.15 21.93
N ALA A 484 -28.31 -6.22 21.92
CA ALA A 484 -29.20 -6.00 23.05
C ALA A 484 -30.21 -7.16 23.14
N ASP A 485 -30.63 -7.49 24.36
CA ASP A 485 -31.63 -8.52 24.58
C ASP A 485 -32.99 -8.08 24.04
N ASP A 486 -33.63 -8.97 23.30
CA ASP A 486 -35.05 -8.92 23.02
C ASP A 486 -35.58 -10.25 23.58
N ASP A 487 -36.46 -10.19 24.58
CA ASP A 487 -37.05 -11.36 25.27
C ASP A 487 -37.60 -12.41 24.27
N SER A 488 -37.83 -12.05 23.01
CA SER A 488 -38.23 -12.95 21.93
C SER A 488 -37.14 -13.89 21.40
N LEU A 489 -35.85 -13.65 21.69
CA LEU A 489 -34.71 -14.47 21.23
C LEU A 489 -34.40 -15.66 22.14
N GLU A 490 -34.88 -15.64 23.39
CA GLU A 490 -34.53 -16.65 24.41
C GLU A 490 -35.16 -18.03 24.14
N THR A 491 -36.22 -18.09 23.31
CA THR A 491 -37.03 -19.31 23.14
C THR A 491 -36.67 -20.18 21.93
N GLN A 492 -35.67 -19.82 21.10
CA GLN A 492 -35.29 -20.63 19.93
C GLN A 492 -33.79 -20.88 19.87
N ALA A 493 -33.40 -22.16 19.89
CA ALA A 493 -32.06 -22.63 19.53
C ALA A 493 -31.84 -22.43 18.01
N LYS A 494 -31.67 -21.18 17.59
CA LYS A 494 -31.21 -20.82 16.24
C LYS A 494 -29.69 -20.95 16.19
N ASP A 495 -29.16 -21.27 15.02
CA ASP A 495 -27.71 -21.35 14.81
C ASP A 495 -27.08 -19.93 14.85
N LEU A 496 -25.80 -19.85 15.23
CA LEU A 496 -25.02 -18.62 15.40
C LEU A 496 -25.03 -17.70 14.17
N GLU A 497 -25.08 -18.24 12.95
CA GLU A 497 -25.13 -17.49 11.70
C GLU A 497 -26.50 -16.82 11.49
N THR A 498 -27.57 -17.47 11.93
CA THR A 498 -28.92 -16.90 11.90
C THR A 498 -29.05 -15.79 12.94
N GLN A 499 -28.50 -15.96 14.14
CA GLN A 499 -28.44 -14.89 15.15
C GLN A 499 -27.54 -13.73 14.71
N ARG A 500 -26.45 -14.00 13.98
CA ARG A 500 -25.57 -12.98 13.37
C ARG A 500 -26.30 -12.10 12.35
N GLN A 501 -27.26 -12.66 11.62
CA GLN A 501 -28.10 -11.90 10.68
C GLN A 501 -29.19 -11.09 11.38
N GLU A 502 -29.63 -11.54 12.56
CA GLU A 502 -30.67 -10.89 13.37
C GLU A 502 -30.09 -9.83 14.34
N CYS A 503 -28.77 -9.82 14.60
CA CYS A 503 -28.09 -8.80 15.40
C CYS A 503 -28.06 -7.43 14.71
N VAL A 504 -28.48 -6.40 15.45
CA VAL A 504 -28.99 -5.14 14.88
C VAL A 504 -27.94 -4.01 14.83
N ALA A 505 -26.75 -4.18 15.42
CA ALA A 505 -25.68 -3.17 15.40
C ALA A 505 -24.29 -3.80 15.20
N ARG A 506 -23.47 -3.22 14.33
CA ARG A 506 -22.05 -3.56 14.17
C ARG A 506 -21.21 -2.42 14.73
N ALA A 507 -20.49 -2.67 15.82
CA ALA A 507 -19.50 -1.75 16.35
C ALA A 507 -18.09 -2.28 16.02
N PHE A 508 -17.12 -1.39 15.87
CA PHE A 508 -15.72 -1.79 15.73
C PHE A 508 -15.05 -1.52 17.07
N ILE A 509 -14.65 -2.58 17.78
CA ILE A 509 -14.00 -2.46 19.08
C ILE A 509 -12.50 -2.72 18.89
N GLU A 510 -11.68 -1.68 19.08
CA GLU A 510 -10.24 -1.83 19.19
C GLU A 510 -9.86 -1.93 20.67
N LEU A 511 -9.60 -3.16 21.15
CA LEU A 511 -9.22 -3.40 22.53
C LEU A 511 -7.77 -2.95 22.77
N GLN A 512 -7.54 -2.04 23.73
CA GLN A 512 -6.21 -1.63 24.21
C GLN A 512 -5.93 -2.28 25.58
N PRO A 513 -4.70 -2.67 25.95
CA PRO A 513 -4.42 -3.29 27.25
C PRO A 513 -4.15 -2.29 28.39
N VAL A 514 -4.51 -2.66 29.64
CA VAL A 514 -4.20 -1.90 30.87
C VAL A 514 -2.75 -2.15 31.31
N GLN A 515 -2.01 -1.07 31.62
CA GLN A 515 -0.74 -1.19 32.34
C GLN A 515 -1.01 -1.51 33.82
N THR A 516 -0.68 -2.73 34.28
CA THR A 516 -0.56 -2.97 35.72
C THR A 516 0.76 -2.39 36.21
N ALA A 517 0.70 -1.45 37.16
CA ALA A 517 1.88 -1.00 37.88
C ALA A 517 2.52 -2.18 38.62
N ALA A 518 3.83 -2.37 38.42
CA ALA A 518 4.64 -3.36 39.13
C ALA A 518 5.03 -2.88 40.52
#